data_AF-A0A8K0LT13-F1
#
_entry.id   AF-A0A8K0LT13-F1
#
_cell.length_a   1.000
_cell.length_b   1.000
_cell.length_c   1.000
_cell.angle_alpha   90.00
_cell.angle_beta   90.00
_cell.angle_gamma   90.00
#
_symmetry.space_group_name_H-M   'P 1'
#
loop_
_entity.id
_entity.type
_entity.pdbx_description
1 polymer ?
#
loop_
_entity_poly.entity_id
_entity_poly.type
_entity_poly.pdbx_seq_one_letter_code
_entity_poly.pdbx_strand_id
1 'polypeptide(L)'
;MQLAMEVTLRRTTALVARSNNTLWRPATLAAAATTTLDVPNTTNSRPFSLSSLTRPPPNYPGHIPLSRIEKAALAIGSGVMSLRDPRRGDLIASFAEATATPYFIYRLRDAMLASPTGRRILRNRPRITSTSLNLPHLRSLPPTTVGGTYVAWLDREGVSPDTRAHVRYIDDAECAYVMQRYRECHDFYHALTGLPVVREGEVALKAFEFANTLLPMTGFSVFAAATLKKSERGRFRETYLPWALRNGLRAQEVINVYWEEQLERDVGELRRELGVEPPPDLRNIRKKERDERRRQKEQEAAGQSAGTAV
;
A
#
# COMPACT_ATOMS: atom_id res chain seq x y z
N MET A 1 -32.82 12.17 32.72
CA MET A 1 -33.96 11.38 33.20
C MET A 1 -34.98 12.38 33.73
N GLN A 2 -36.24 12.29 33.29
CA GLN A 2 -37.36 13.25 33.46
C GLN A 2 -37.28 14.49 32.55
N LEU A 3 -38.30 14.93 31.80
CA LEU A 3 -39.68 14.49 31.48
C LEU A 3 -40.10 15.41 30.30
N ALA A 4 -40.23 14.92 29.07
CA ALA A 4 -41.48 14.70 28.32
C ALA A 4 -42.50 15.86 28.23
N MET A 5 -42.70 16.31 26.98
CA MET A 5 -43.99 16.52 26.26
C MET A 5 -44.97 17.66 26.61
N GLU A 6 -45.64 18.10 25.52
CA GLU A 6 -46.78 19.04 25.36
C GLU A 6 -46.41 20.53 25.32
N VAL A 7 -46.79 21.32 24.29
CA VAL A 7 -48.16 21.78 23.99
C VAL A 7 -48.27 22.37 22.56
N THR A 8 -49.16 21.78 21.75
CA THR A 8 -50.28 22.40 20.98
C THR A 8 -50.08 23.48 19.88
N LEU A 9 -50.23 23.04 18.62
CA LEU A 9 -51.23 23.42 17.59
C LEU A 9 -51.50 24.91 17.20
N ARG A 10 -51.48 25.20 15.87
CA ARG A 10 -52.51 25.89 15.01
C ARG A 10 -51.94 26.13 13.58
N ARG A 11 -52.39 25.43 12.53
CA ARG A 11 -53.50 25.72 11.55
C ARG A 11 -53.34 27.06 10.78
N THR A 12 -52.90 27.03 9.50
CA THR A 12 -53.63 26.97 8.19
C THR A 12 -54.19 28.29 7.65
N THR A 13 -53.81 28.65 6.40
CA THR A 13 -54.62 29.28 5.30
C THR A 13 -53.74 29.39 4.03
N ALA A 14 -53.99 28.65 2.94
CA ALA A 14 -54.92 28.89 1.80
C ALA A 14 -54.41 30.01 0.82
N LEU A 15 -53.94 29.74 -0.41
CA LEU A 15 -54.54 29.27 -1.69
C LEU A 15 -55.01 30.42 -2.62
N VAL A 16 -54.93 30.16 -3.94
CA VAL A 16 -55.46 30.91 -5.12
C VAL A 16 -54.41 31.87 -5.75
N ALA A 17 -54.07 31.84 -7.05
CA ALA A 17 -54.93 31.71 -8.24
C ALA A 17 -54.28 31.02 -9.47
N ARG A 18 -55.16 30.40 -10.26
CA ARG A 18 -55.01 29.85 -11.63
C ARG A 18 -55.19 30.95 -12.69
N SER A 19 -54.75 30.69 -13.94
CA SER A 19 -55.58 30.62 -15.18
C SER A 19 -54.66 30.51 -16.42
N ASN A 20 -54.63 29.36 -17.11
CA ASN A 20 -55.23 29.03 -18.44
C ASN A 20 -54.70 29.82 -19.65
N ASN A 21 -54.22 29.11 -20.69
CA ASN A 21 -55.01 28.99 -21.93
C ASN A 21 -54.56 27.85 -22.86
N THR A 22 -55.53 27.35 -23.61
CA THR A 22 -55.60 26.10 -24.39
C THR A 22 -55.28 26.26 -25.90
N LEU A 23 -54.73 25.17 -26.46
CA LEU A 23 -54.99 24.50 -27.76
C LEU A 23 -55.20 25.29 -29.07
N TRP A 24 -54.44 24.90 -30.11
CA TRP A 24 -54.99 24.66 -31.47
C TRP A 24 -54.07 23.75 -32.33
N ARG A 25 -54.66 22.78 -33.04
CA ARG A 25 -54.13 22.00 -34.19
C ARG A 25 -55.04 22.26 -35.41
N PRO A 26 -54.54 22.21 -36.65
CA PRO A 26 -54.90 21.06 -37.51
C PRO A 26 -53.82 20.60 -38.53
N ALA A 27 -54.07 19.42 -39.13
CA ALA A 27 -53.42 18.81 -40.31
C ALA A 27 -53.91 19.51 -41.62
N THR A 28 -53.27 19.48 -42.81
CA THR A 28 -52.89 18.41 -43.78
C THR A 28 -52.01 19.08 -44.87
N LEU A 29 -51.19 18.43 -45.72
CA LEU A 29 -51.52 17.73 -46.97
C LEU A 29 -50.22 17.23 -47.65
N ALA A 30 -50.32 16.14 -48.40
CA ALA A 30 -49.24 15.45 -49.11
C ALA A 30 -48.76 16.17 -50.39
N ALA A 31 -47.51 15.93 -50.77
CA ALA A 31 -47.00 16.13 -52.13
C ALA A 31 -46.04 14.99 -52.51
N ALA A 32 -46.02 14.69 -53.80
CA ALA A 32 -45.69 13.41 -54.41
C ALA A 32 -44.19 13.07 -54.55
N ALA A 33 -43.99 11.78 -54.82
CA ALA A 33 -42.74 11.08 -55.02
C ALA A 33 -41.81 11.67 -56.09
N THR A 34 -40.51 11.53 -55.86
CA THR A 34 -39.51 11.39 -56.93
C THR A 34 -38.69 10.15 -56.61
N THR A 35 -38.87 9.13 -57.44
CA THR A 35 -38.22 7.83 -57.37
C THR A 35 -36.76 7.99 -57.78
N THR A 36 -35.83 7.96 -56.83
CA THR A 36 -34.40 7.74 -57.12
C THR A 36 -34.11 6.27 -56.96
N LEU A 37 -33.64 5.65 -58.03
CA LEU A 37 -33.28 4.24 -58.11
C LEU A 37 -32.21 3.89 -57.07
N ASP A 38 -32.53 2.93 -56.20
CA ASP A 38 -31.59 2.26 -55.32
C ASP A 38 -30.55 1.51 -56.14
N VAL A 39 -29.28 1.89 -55.99
CA VAL A 39 -28.14 1.04 -56.34
C VAL A 39 -27.75 0.27 -55.07
N PRO A 40 -27.78 -1.07 -55.05
CA PRO A 40 -27.38 -1.81 -53.86
C PRO A 40 -25.85 -1.74 -53.75
N ASN A 41 -25.34 -0.75 -53.03
CA ASN A 41 -23.95 -0.76 -52.61
C ASN A 41 -23.84 -1.66 -51.37
N THR A 42 -23.76 -2.97 -51.59
CA THR A 42 -23.36 -3.95 -50.58
C THR A 42 -21.87 -3.79 -50.27
N THR A 43 -21.49 -2.69 -49.64
CA THR A 43 -20.30 -2.67 -48.77
C THR A 43 -20.80 -2.87 -47.35
N ASN A 44 -20.98 -4.14 -47.00
CA ASN A 44 -21.15 -4.58 -45.62
C ASN A 44 -19.80 -4.45 -44.89
N SER A 45 -19.26 -3.24 -44.83
CA SER A 45 -18.22 -2.87 -43.89
C SER A 45 -18.92 -2.69 -42.55
N ARG A 46 -19.19 -3.81 -41.87
CA ARG A 46 -19.28 -3.78 -40.41
C ARG A 46 -18.00 -3.06 -39.96
N PRO A 47 -18.06 -1.89 -39.31
CA PRO A 47 -16.86 -1.40 -38.66
C PRO A 47 -16.45 -2.55 -37.73
N PHE A 48 -15.19 -2.99 -37.84
CA PHE A 48 -14.60 -3.81 -36.80
C PHE A 48 -14.64 -2.93 -35.53
N SER A 49 -15.75 -3.00 -34.81
CA SER A 49 -15.85 -2.40 -33.50
C SER A 49 -14.95 -3.26 -32.63
N LEU A 50 -13.76 -2.76 -32.37
CA LEU A 50 -12.85 -3.27 -31.36
C LEU A 50 -13.46 -2.98 -29.98
N SER A 51 -14.70 -3.43 -29.73
CA SER A 51 -15.37 -3.34 -28.44
C SER A 51 -14.64 -4.18 -27.37
N SER A 52 -13.69 -5.04 -27.78
CA SER A 52 -12.74 -5.71 -26.89
C SER A 52 -11.53 -4.84 -26.49
N LEU A 53 -11.33 -3.67 -27.12
CA LEU A 53 -10.29 -2.69 -26.76
C LEU A 53 -10.83 -1.53 -25.91
N THR A 54 -12.14 -1.40 -25.75
CA THR A 54 -12.74 -0.46 -24.79
C THR A 54 -12.58 -1.01 -23.38
N ARG A 55 -11.62 -0.45 -22.64
CA ARG A 55 -11.43 -0.68 -21.21
C ARG A 55 -12.75 -0.42 -20.46
N PRO A 56 -13.20 -1.32 -19.56
CA PRO A 56 -14.42 -1.10 -18.81
C PRO A 56 -14.32 0.17 -17.94
N PRO A 57 -15.45 0.78 -17.52
CA PRO A 57 -15.39 1.93 -16.64
C PRO A 57 -14.70 1.58 -15.30
N PRO A 58 -14.04 2.54 -14.65
CA PRO A 58 -13.52 2.37 -13.29
C PRO A 58 -14.60 1.91 -12.29
N ASN A 59 -14.28 0.95 -11.42
CA ASN A 59 -15.20 0.48 -10.37
C ASN A 59 -15.32 1.49 -9.19
N TYR A 60 -14.32 2.36 -9.03
CA TYR A 60 -14.25 3.41 -8.02
C TYR A 60 -13.29 4.52 -8.48
N PRO A 61 -13.30 5.71 -7.86
CA PRO A 61 -12.41 6.82 -8.24
C PRO A 61 -10.93 6.43 -8.21
N GLY A 62 -10.21 6.69 -9.31
CA GLY A 62 -8.78 6.35 -9.45
C GLY A 62 -8.49 4.90 -9.90
N HIS A 63 -9.50 4.03 -9.98
CA HIS A 63 -9.34 2.68 -10.52
C HIS A 63 -9.02 2.70 -12.02
N ILE A 64 -8.03 1.92 -12.43
CA ILE A 64 -7.61 1.68 -13.80
C ILE A 64 -7.82 0.18 -14.07
N PRO A 65 -8.94 -0.21 -14.70
CA PRO A 65 -9.20 -1.62 -14.98
C PRO A 65 -8.23 -2.13 -16.04
N LEU A 66 -7.70 -3.33 -15.81
CA LEU A 66 -6.77 -4.01 -16.71
C LEU A 66 -7.34 -5.38 -17.09
N SER A 67 -7.22 -5.74 -18.36
CA SER A 67 -7.41 -7.13 -18.80
C SER A 67 -6.36 -8.05 -18.15
N ARG A 68 -6.61 -9.37 -18.18
CA ARG A 68 -5.66 -10.36 -17.65
C ARG A 68 -4.29 -10.27 -18.33
N ILE A 69 -4.26 -9.98 -19.63
CA ILE A 69 -3.02 -9.85 -20.41
C ILE A 69 -2.29 -8.56 -20.02
N GLU A 70 -2.99 -7.42 -19.96
CA GLU A 70 -2.39 -6.15 -19.51
C GLU A 70 -1.85 -6.26 -18.07
N LYS A 71 -2.58 -6.93 -17.18
CA LYS A 71 -2.15 -7.14 -15.79
C LYS A 71 -0.93 -8.06 -15.69
N ALA A 72 -0.87 -9.13 -16.50
CA ALA A 72 0.31 -9.99 -16.58
C ALA A 72 1.53 -9.23 -17.16
N ALA A 73 1.34 -8.46 -18.23
CA ALA A 73 2.38 -7.61 -18.80
C ALA A 73 2.87 -6.55 -17.79
N LEU A 74 1.95 -5.94 -17.04
CA LEU A 74 2.27 -5.02 -15.96
C LEU A 74 3.10 -5.73 -14.88
N ALA A 75 2.70 -6.91 -14.42
CA ALA A 75 3.44 -7.68 -13.42
C ALA A 75 4.88 -7.97 -13.89
N ILE A 76 5.05 -8.51 -15.10
CA ILE A 76 6.38 -8.85 -15.64
C ILE A 76 7.23 -7.60 -15.81
N GLY A 77 6.70 -6.58 -16.50
CA GLY A 77 7.44 -5.36 -16.81
C GLY A 77 7.84 -4.58 -15.55
N SER A 78 6.91 -4.39 -14.63
CA SER A 78 7.17 -3.67 -13.37
C SER A 78 8.09 -4.46 -12.44
N GLY A 79 7.94 -5.78 -12.34
CA GLY A 79 8.82 -6.63 -11.54
C GLY A 79 10.27 -6.60 -12.04
N VAL A 80 10.51 -6.88 -13.33
CA VAL A 80 11.86 -6.85 -13.92
C VAL A 80 12.50 -5.48 -13.77
N MET A 81 11.76 -4.41 -14.08
CA MET A 81 12.31 -3.07 -14.03
C MET A 81 12.55 -2.59 -12.59
N SER A 82 11.72 -2.98 -11.62
CA SER A 82 11.94 -2.69 -10.20
C SER A 82 13.17 -3.41 -9.62
N LEU A 83 13.49 -4.62 -10.10
CA LEU A 83 14.73 -5.32 -9.71
C LEU A 83 15.96 -4.61 -10.26
N ARG A 84 15.87 -4.06 -11.48
CA ARG A 84 16.93 -3.28 -12.11
C ARG A 84 17.13 -1.93 -11.41
N ASP A 85 16.05 -1.22 -11.12
CA ASP A 85 16.07 0.06 -10.41
C ASP A 85 15.09 0.08 -9.22
N PRO A 86 15.55 -0.32 -8.02
CA PRO A 86 14.70 -0.33 -6.83
C PRO A 86 14.29 1.06 -6.33
N ARG A 87 14.81 2.15 -6.90
CA ARG A 87 14.36 3.52 -6.55
C ARG A 87 13.00 3.86 -7.16
N ARG A 88 12.55 3.07 -8.14
CA ARG A 88 11.24 3.20 -8.78
C ARG A 88 10.14 2.58 -7.92
N GLY A 89 9.78 3.27 -6.85
CA GLY A 89 8.71 2.85 -5.93
C GLY A 89 7.35 2.69 -6.63
N ASP A 90 7.11 3.43 -7.72
CA ASP A 90 5.94 3.30 -8.59
C ASP A 90 5.84 1.93 -9.27
N LEU A 91 6.99 1.36 -9.68
CA LEU A 91 7.06 0.03 -10.28
C LEU A 91 6.87 -1.06 -9.23
N ILE A 92 7.45 -0.91 -8.05
CA ILE A 92 7.21 -1.84 -6.92
C ILE A 92 5.72 -1.84 -6.54
N ALA A 93 5.09 -0.68 -6.48
CA ALA A 93 3.66 -0.54 -6.23
C ALA A 93 2.83 -1.25 -7.32
N SER A 94 3.13 -0.98 -8.59
CA SER A 94 2.43 -1.61 -9.71
C SER A 94 2.59 -3.14 -9.71
N PHE A 95 3.80 -3.62 -9.40
CA PHE A 95 4.10 -5.05 -9.26
C PHE A 95 3.32 -5.68 -8.10
N ALA A 96 3.22 -4.99 -6.97
CA ALA A 96 2.44 -5.43 -5.81
C ALA A 96 0.96 -5.60 -6.15
N GLU A 97 0.36 -4.65 -6.86
CA GLU A 97 -1.06 -4.74 -7.27
C GLU A 97 -1.29 -5.86 -8.28
N ALA A 98 -0.44 -5.94 -9.29
CA ALA A 98 -0.57 -6.92 -10.36
C ALA A 98 -0.41 -8.36 -9.87
N THR A 99 0.41 -8.59 -8.83
CA THR A 99 0.63 -9.91 -8.23
C THR A 99 -0.31 -10.26 -7.08
N ALA A 100 -1.04 -9.29 -6.51
CA ALA A 100 -1.93 -9.55 -5.38
C ALA A 100 -3.28 -10.16 -5.80
N THR A 101 -3.70 -9.95 -7.05
CA THR A 101 -4.91 -10.57 -7.62
C THR A 101 -4.57 -11.84 -8.42
N PRO A 102 -5.46 -12.85 -8.48
CA PRO A 102 -6.84 -12.83 -7.99
C PRO A 102 -7.04 -13.42 -6.58
N TYR A 103 -5.99 -13.80 -5.85
CA TYR A 103 -6.16 -14.58 -4.59
C TYR A 103 -5.64 -13.87 -3.34
N PHE A 104 -4.43 -13.35 -3.37
CA PHE A 104 -3.69 -12.98 -2.16
C PHE A 104 -4.26 -11.77 -1.44
N ILE A 105 -4.76 -10.77 -2.18
CA ILE A 105 -5.39 -9.60 -1.55
C ILE A 105 -6.71 -9.96 -0.84
N TYR A 106 -7.47 -10.92 -1.37
CA TYR A 106 -8.71 -11.38 -0.75
C TYR A 106 -8.42 -12.15 0.53
N ARG A 107 -7.38 -13.00 0.55
CA ARG A 107 -6.91 -13.64 1.79
C ARG A 107 -6.58 -12.61 2.86
N LEU A 108 -5.84 -11.55 2.51
CA LEU A 108 -5.45 -10.50 3.44
C LEU A 108 -6.66 -9.70 3.96
N ARG A 109 -7.63 -9.41 3.09
CA ARG A 109 -8.92 -8.81 3.48
C ARG A 109 -9.68 -9.72 4.44
N ASP A 110 -9.77 -11.01 4.15
CA ASP A 110 -10.52 -11.97 4.97
C ASP A 110 -9.89 -12.15 6.35
N ALA A 111 -8.56 -12.10 6.42
CA ALA A 111 -7.78 -11.96 7.65
C ALA A 111 -8.20 -10.73 8.48
N MET A 112 -8.40 -9.58 7.83
CA MET A 112 -8.93 -8.38 8.50
C MET A 112 -10.39 -8.54 8.94
N LEU A 113 -11.23 -9.20 8.14
CA LEU A 113 -12.62 -9.46 8.48
C LEU A 113 -12.76 -10.43 9.67
N ALA A 114 -11.81 -11.35 9.86
CA ALA A 114 -11.78 -12.25 11.01
C ALA A 114 -11.46 -11.50 12.33
N SER A 115 -10.66 -10.43 12.27
CA SER A 115 -10.29 -9.62 13.44
C SER A 115 -11.36 -8.58 13.81
N PRO A 116 -11.77 -8.45 15.09
CA PRO A 116 -12.61 -7.33 15.53
C PRO A 116 -12.03 -5.96 15.20
N THR A 117 -10.72 -5.79 15.39
CA THR A 117 -10.01 -4.55 15.05
C THR A 117 -9.91 -4.37 13.54
N GLY A 118 -9.62 -5.43 12.79
CA GLY A 118 -9.59 -5.40 11.32
C GLY A 118 -10.94 -4.97 10.72
N ARG A 119 -12.07 -5.47 11.23
CA ARG A 119 -13.42 -5.02 10.83
C ARG A 119 -13.67 -3.54 11.10
N ARG A 120 -13.18 -3.00 12.22
CA ARG A 120 -13.25 -1.56 12.52
C ARG A 120 -12.45 -0.75 11.50
N ILE A 121 -11.24 -1.20 11.18
CA ILE A 121 -10.38 -0.57 10.18
C ILE A 121 -11.06 -0.57 8.79
N LEU A 122 -11.60 -1.70 8.33
CA LEU A 122 -12.26 -1.80 7.03
C LEU A 122 -13.50 -0.90 6.93
N ARG A 123 -14.20 -0.69 8.05
CA ARG A 123 -15.34 0.23 8.14
C ARG A 123 -14.92 1.70 8.12
N ASN A 124 -13.98 2.08 9.00
CA ASN A 124 -13.59 3.47 9.20
C ASN A 124 -12.69 3.98 8.07
N ARG A 125 -11.99 3.08 7.39
CA ARG A 125 -11.01 3.33 6.33
C ARG A 125 -10.00 4.45 6.64
N PRO A 126 -9.38 4.49 7.84
CA PRO A 126 -8.41 5.53 8.17
C PRO A 126 -7.19 5.46 7.24
N ARG A 127 -6.56 6.61 7.03
CA ARG A 127 -5.37 6.81 6.18
C ARG A 127 -4.21 7.26 7.04
N ILE A 128 -3.00 6.82 6.68
CA ILE A 128 -1.78 7.19 7.40
C ILE A 128 -0.99 8.13 6.48
N THR A 129 -1.07 9.43 6.78
CA THR A 129 -0.43 10.54 6.07
C THR A 129 0.10 11.54 7.09
N SER A 130 0.91 12.50 6.67
CA SER A 130 1.36 13.60 7.55
C SER A 130 0.20 14.51 7.99
N THR A 131 -0.93 14.48 7.28
CA THR A 131 -2.13 15.23 7.64
C THR A 131 -3.00 14.50 8.66
N SER A 132 -3.01 13.16 8.65
CA SER A 132 -3.76 12.37 9.64
C SER A 132 -2.96 12.11 10.92
N LEU A 133 -1.62 12.10 10.83
CA LEU A 133 -0.73 11.97 11.97
C LEU A 133 -0.18 13.34 12.41
N ASN A 134 -0.38 13.72 13.67
CA ASN A 134 0.24 14.91 14.24
C ASN A 134 1.74 14.65 14.54
N LEU A 135 2.60 14.70 13.52
CA LEU A 135 4.03 14.41 13.66
C LEU A 135 4.73 15.29 14.71
N PRO A 136 4.46 16.61 14.84
CA PRO A 136 5.00 17.42 15.93
C PRO A 136 4.65 16.88 17.32
N HIS A 137 3.40 16.46 17.54
CA HIS A 137 3.00 15.84 18.79
C HIS A 137 3.70 14.49 19.01
N LEU A 138 3.78 13.64 17.99
CA LEU A 138 4.47 12.35 18.12
C LEU A 138 5.96 12.52 18.47
N ARG A 139 6.62 13.57 17.98
CA ARG A 139 8.01 13.90 18.36
C ARG A 139 8.15 14.36 19.82
N SER A 140 7.07 14.81 20.44
CA SER A 140 7.05 15.16 21.87
C SER A 140 6.82 13.94 22.78
N LEU A 141 6.36 12.82 22.24
CA LEU A 141 6.13 11.60 23.02
C LEU A 141 7.45 10.94 23.45
N PRO A 142 7.45 10.19 24.57
CA PRO A 142 8.60 9.40 24.96
C PRO A 142 9.03 8.43 23.85
N PRO A 143 10.35 8.20 23.65
CA PRO A 143 10.85 7.31 22.61
C PRO A 143 10.48 5.84 22.82
N THR A 144 9.95 5.49 24.00
CA THR A 144 9.42 4.15 24.31
C THR A 144 8.01 3.94 23.79
N THR A 145 7.29 4.99 23.39
CA THR A 145 5.96 4.86 22.78
C THR A 145 6.06 4.42 21.32
N VAL A 146 4.98 3.88 20.76
CA VAL A 146 4.89 3.52 19.33
C VAL A 146 5.10 4.74 18.44
N GLY A 147 4.42 5.84 18.76
CA GLY A 147 4.48 7.11 18.03
C GLY A 147 5.86 7.75 18.10
N GLY A 148 6.46 7.81 19.30
CA GLY A 148 7.84 8.28 19.51
C GLY A 148 8.86 7.42 18.76
N THR A 149 8.71 6.08 18.81
CA THR A 149 9.56 5.14 18.05
C THR A 149 9.42 5.36 16.54
N TYR A 150 8.20 5.57 16.07
CA TYR A 150 7.90 5.78 14.65
C TYR A 150 8.52 7.06 14.10
N VAL A 151 8.32 8.21 14.77
CA VAL A 151 8.92 9.47 14.30
C VAL A 151 10.44 9.50 14.45
N ALA A 152 10.98 8.90 15.52
CA ALA A 152 12.43 8.74 15.65
C ALA A 152 13.02 7.89 14.50
N TRP A 153 12.28 6.88 14.04
CA TRP A 153 12.65 6.11 12.86
C TRP A 153 12.54 6.95 11.57
N LEU A 154 11.43 7.66 11.35
CA LEU A 154 11.27 8.55 10.18
C LEU A 154 12.40 9.57 10.07
N ASP A 155 12.71 10.26 11.17
CA ASP A 155 13.75 11.30 11.23
C ASP A 155 15.13 10.71 10.96
N ARG A 156 15.41 9.49 11.45
CA ARG A 156 16.69 8.79 11.23
C ARG A 156 16.86 8.30 9.80
N GLU A 157 15.78 7.83 9.16
CA GLU A 157 15.83 7.31 7.79
C GLU A 157 15.62 8.41 6.74
N GLY A 158 15.16 9.60 7.14
CA GLY A 158 14.95 10.74 6.25
C GLY A 158 13.75 10.54 5.31
N VAL A 159 12.69 9.88 5.78
CA VAL A 159 11.50 9.54 4.98
C VAL A 159 10.23 10.18 5.56
N SER A 160 9.16 10.20 4.76
CA SER A 160 7.84 10.74 5.13
C SER A 160 6.72 9.75 4.80
N PRO A 161 5.63 9.70 5.63
CA PRO A 161 4.46 8.86 5.35
C PRO A 161 3.76 9.19 4.02
N ASP A 162 3.96 10.39 3.46
CA ASP A 162 3.22 10.84 2.25
C ASP A 162 3.78 10.29 0.93
N THR A 163 4.84 9.49 0.98
CA THR A 163 5.53 9.01 -0.23
C THR A 163 4.85 7.80 -0.90
N ARG A 164 3.71 7.34 -0.37
CA ARG A 164 3.05 6.09 -0.78
C ARG A 164 2.15 6.28 -1.98
N ALA A 165 2.46 5.59 -3.08
CA ALA A 165 1.65 5.61 -4.30
C ALA A 165 0.23 5.06 -4.07
N HIS A 166 -0.77 5.75 -4.66
CA HIS A 166 -2.15 5.29 -4.68
C HIS A 166 -2.32 3.97 -5.44
N VAL A 167 -3.15 3.08 -4.90
CA VAL A 167 -3.61 1.86 -5.57
C VAL A 167 -4.51 2.20 -6.76
N ARG A 168 -4.30 1.53 -7.89
CA ARG A 168 -4.96 1.80 -9.18
C ARG A 168 -5.48 0.54 -9.89
N TYR A 169 -4.85 -0.61 -9.72
CA TYR A 169 -5.02 -1.80 -10.58
C TYR A 169 -5.71 -2.99 -9.88
N ILE A 170 -6.32 -2.74 -8.71
CA ILE A 170 -7.12 -3.72 -7.97
C ILE A 170 -8.60 -3.42 -8.19
N ASP A 171 -9.33 -4.39 -8.73
CA ASP A 171 -10.70 -4.19 -9.19
C ASP A 171 -11.72 -3.99 -8.06
N ASP A 172 -11.53 -4.66 -6.92
CA ASP A 172 -12.41 -4.55 -5.75
C ASP A 172 -12.00 -3.38 -4.83
N ALA A 173 -12.94 -2.49 -4.51
CA ALA A 173 -12.68 -1.26 -3.77
C ALA A 173 -12.28 -1.47 -2.30
N GLU A 174 -12.70 -2.58 -1.67
CA GLU A 174 -12.25 -2.92 -0.31
C GLU A 174 -10.84 -3.50 -0.33
N CYS A 175 -10.55 -4.44 -1.23
CA CYS A 175 -9.21 -4.96 -1.45
C CYS A 175 -8.22 -3.86 -1.86
N ALA A 176 -8.66 -2.87 -2.65
CA ALA A 176 -7.86 -1.71 -2.99
C ALA A 176 -7.48 -0.90 -1.74
N TYR A 177 -8.43 -0.72 -0.81
CA TYR A 177 -8.15 -0.10 0.49
C TYR A 177 -7.21 -0.96 1.35
N VAL A 178 -7.38 -2.28 1.38
CA VAL A 178 -6.47 -3.20 2.11
C VAL A 178 -5.04 -3.05 1.61
N MET A 179 -4.84 -3.07 0.28
CA MET A 179 -3.51 -2.90 -0.32
C MET A 179 -2.94 -1.51 -0.01
N GLN A 180 -3.78 -0.47 -0.05
CA GLN A 180 -3.35 0.88 0.27
C GLN A 180 -2.93 1.01 1.73
N ARG A 181 -3.72 0.49 2.68
CA ARG A 181 -3.37 0.46 4.10
C ARG A 181 -2.08 -0.31 4.33
N TYR A 182 -1.91 -1.47 3.69
CA TYR A 182 -0.66 -2.24 3.77
C TYR A 182 0.56 -1.38 3.39
N ARG A 183 0.47 -0.58 2.31
CA ARG A 183 1.56 0.34 1.90
C ARG A 183 1.82 1.43 2.92
N GLU A 184 0.79 2.03 3.46
CA GLU A 184 0.90 3.15 4.40
C GLU A 184 1.39 2.71 5.77
N CYS A 185 1.05 1.50 6.20
CA CYS A 185 1.56 0.90 7.43
C CYS A 185 3.01 0.40 7.32
N HIS A 186 3.61 0.36 6.12
CA HIS A 186 4.92 -0.23 5.91
C HIS A 186 6.02 0.40 6.78
N ASP A 187 6.00 1.73 6.93
CA ASP A 187 6.96 2.44 7.79
C ASP A 187 6.75 2.10 9.28
N PHE A 188 5.51 1.81 9.70
CA PHE A 188 5.28 1.30 11.05
C PHE A 188 5.89 -0.09 11.24
N TYR A 189 5.93 -0.94 10.21
CA TYR A 189 6.58 -2.25 10.31
C TYR A 189 8.10 -2.10 10.46
N HIS A 190 8.71 -1.14 9.75
CA HIS A 190 10.10 -0.79 9.98
C HIS A 190 10.34 -0.25 11.40
N ALA A 191 9.51 0.66 11.91
CA ALA A 191 9.64 1.19 13.26
C ALA A 191 9.44 0.10 14.33
N LEU A 192 8.45 -0.77 14.14
CA LEU A 192 8.16 -1.91 15.02
C LEU A 192 9.36 -2.85 15.11
N THR A 193 10.02 -3.13 13.99
CA THR A 193 11.15 -4.06 13.93
C THR A 193 12.51 -3.38 14.14
N GLY A 194 12.61 -2.06 13.98
CA GLY A 194 13.88 -1.32 14.00
C GLY A 194 14.74 -1.50 12.74
N LEU A 195 14.25 -2.19 11.71
CA LEU A 195 15.00 -2.40 10.46
C LEU A 195 15.12 -1.08 9.66
N PRO A 196 16.31 -0.72 9.16
CA PRO A 196 16.52 0.49 8.36
C PRO A 196 16.11 0.31 6.89
N VAL A 197 16.00 1.40 6.13
CA VAL A 197 15.64 1.40 4.69
C VAL A 197 16.82 1.09 3.75
N VAL A 198 17.95 0.65 4.31
CA VAL A 198 19.06 0.14 3.47
C VAL A 198 18.63 -1.19 2.84
N ARG A 199 19.14 -1.52 1.64
CA ARG A 199 18.76 -2.74 0.91
C ARG A 199 18.68 -4.01 1.75
N GLU A 200 19.64 -4.25 2.64
CA GLU A 200 19.64 -5.43 3.52
C GLU A 200 18.48 -5.41 4.52
N GLY A 201 18.15 -4.25 5.08
CA GLY A 201 17.01 -4.07 5.99
C GLY A 201 15.66 -4.19 5.29
N GLU A 202 15.55 -3.64 4.07
CA GLU A 202 14.38 -3.78 3.19
C GLU A 202 14.09 -5.24 2.87
N VAL A 203 15.10 -5.99 2.44
CA VAL A 203 14.96 -7.42 2.12
C VAL A 203 14.58 -8.23 3.36
N ALA A 204 15.15 -7.92 4.53
CA ALA A 204 14.77 -8.54 5.80
C ALA A 204 13.32 -8.25 6.18
N LEU A 205 12.86 -7.01 6.04
CA LEU A 205 11.48 -6.66 6.34
C LEU A 205 10.51 -7.31 5.35
N LYS A 206 10.84 -7.36 4.06
CA LYS A 206 10.01 -8.02 3.04
C LYS A 206 9.83 -9.51 3.33
N ALA A 207 10.87 -10.19 3.85
CA ALA A 207 10.76 -11.57 4.29
C ALA A 207 9.77 -11.71 5.47
N PHE A 208 9.78 -10.78 6.43
CA PHE A 208 8.84 -10.76 7.56
C PHE A 208 7.41 -10.48 7.06
N GLU A 209 7.23 -9.47 6.20
CA GLU A 209 5.94 -9.13 5.61
C GLU A 209 5.38 -10.29 4.78
N PHE A 210 6.22 -11.01 4.03
CA PHE A 210 5.77 -12.20 3.30
C PHE A 210 5.25 -13.26 4.25
N ALA A 211 6.02 -13.61 5.28
CA ALA A 211 5.62 -14.59 6.27
C ALA A 211 4.32 -14.20 7.01
N ASN A 212 4.08 -12.91 7.25
CA ASN A 212 2.90 -12.43 7.99
C ASN A 212 1.66 -12.18 7.11
N THR A 213 1.84 -11.69 5.87
CA THR A 213 0.72 -11.24 5.00
C THR A 213 0.44 -12.15 3.81
N LEU A 214 1.45 -12.91 3.38
CA LEU A 214 1.46 -13.74 2.16
C LEU A 214 1.28 -12.96 0.85
N LEU A 215 1.52 -11.64 0.82
CA LEU A 215 1.52 -10.87 -0.42
C LEU A 215 2.68 -11.31 -1.34
N PRO A 216 2.46 -11.73 -2.59
CA PRO A 216 3.52 -12.32 -3.41
C PRO A 216 4.70 -11.38 -3.68
N MET A 217 4.45 -10.09 -3.88
CA MET A 217 5.50 -9.10 -4.13
C MET A 217 6.55 -9.08 -3.01
N THR A 218 6.16 -9.24 -1.75
CA THR A 218 7.12 -9.23 -0.64
C THR A 218 7.99 -10.48 -0.69
N GLY A 219 7.43 -11.64 -1.03
CA GLY A 219 8.17 -12.87 -1.30
C GLY A 219 9.14 -12.74 -2.46
N PHE A 220 8.70 -12.20 -3.60
CA PHE A 220 9.57 -11.94 -4.75
C PHE A 220 10.68 -10.93 -4.44
N SER A 221 10.41 -9.94 -3.59
CA SER A 221 11.41 -8.94 -3.17
C SER A 221 12.57 -9.58 -2.40
N VAL A 222 12.37 -10.74 -1.76
CA VAL A 222 13.44 -11.49 -1.09
C VAL A 222 14.53 -11.92 -2.07
N PHE A 223 14.21 -12.15 -3.35
CA PHE A 223 15.23 -12.48 -4.36
C PHE A 223 16.25 -11.36 -4.57
N ALA A 224 15.95 -10.12 -4.19
CA ALA A 224 16.93 -9.03 -4.20
C ALA A 224 18.12 -9.30 -3.23
N ALA A 225 18.01 -10.26 -2.31
CA ALA A 225 19.13 -10.78 -1.51
C ALA A 225 20.32 -11.25 -2.36
N ALA A 226 20.06 -11.75 -3.58
CA ALA A 226 21.09 -12.16 -4.54
C ALA A 226 21.95 -10.99 -5.05
N THR A 227 21.50 -9.74 -4.85
CA THR A 227 22.24 -8.53 -5.23
C THR A 227 23.03 -7.90 -4.07
N LEU A 228 22.90 -8.45 -2.85
CA LEU A 228 23.63 -7.99 -1.66
C LEU A 228 25.11 -8.37 -1.71
N LYS A 229 25.95 -7.61 -1.01
CA LYS A 229 27.37 -7.95 -0.81
C LYS A 229 27.51 -9.29 -0.07
N LYS A 230 28.65 -9.96 -0.20
CA LYS A 230 28.89 -11.28 0.42
C LYS A 230 28.62 -11.28 1.95
N SER A 231 29.07 -10.26 2.67
CA SER A 231 28.84 -10.14 4.12
C SER A 231 27.37 -9.88 4.47
N GLU A 232 26.71 -8.99 3.73
CA GLU A 232 25.28 -8.67 3.87
C GLU A 232 24.41 -9.91 3.60
N ARG A 233 24.74 -10.68 2.56
CA ARG A 233 24.04 -11.94 2.23
C ARG A 233 24.25 -13.00 3.31
N GLY A 234 25.45 -13.09 3.88
CA GLY A 234 25.75 -13.97 5.01
C GLY A 234 24.86 -13.67 6.20
N ARG A 235 24.85 -12.41 6.66
CA ARG A 235 23.96 -11.95 7.76
C ARG A 235 22.49 -12.14 7.45
N PHE A 236 22.07 -11.84 6.22
CA PHE A 236 20.69 -12.07 5.83
C PHE A 236 20.31 -13.55 5.98
N ARG A 237 21.12 -14.46 5.45
CA ARG A 237 20.85 -15.91 5.50
C ARG A 237 20.88 -16.47 6.93
N GLU A 238 21.83 -16.02 7.75
CA GLU A 238 22.11 -16.63 9.06
C GLU A 238 21.34 -15.97 10.20
N THR A 239 20.96 -14.70 10.05
CA THR A 239 20.30 -13.92 11.11
C THR A 239 18.91 -13.46 10.69
N TYR A 240 18.81 -12.67 9.62
CA TYR A 240 17.57 -11.94 9.33
C TYR A 240 16.48 -12.79 8.70
N LEU A 241 16.80 -13.72 7.80
CA LEU A 241 15.82 -14.61 7.18
C LEU A 241 15.20 -15.58 8.22
N PRO A 242 16.00 -16.29 9.06
CA PRO A 242 15.42 -17.12 10.13
C PRO A 242 14.57 -16.30 11.11
N TRP A 243 15.04 -15.10 11.49
CA TRP A 243 14.26 -14.18 12.34
C TRP A 243 12.94 -13.78 11.68
N ALA A 244 12.98 -13.39 10.41
CA ALA A 244 11.83 -12.89 9.66
C ALA A 244 10.77 -13.97 9.50
N LEU A 245 11.16 -15.20 9.15
CA LEU A 245 10.24 -16.33 9.05
C LEU A 245 9.64 -16.69 10.41
N ARG A 246 10.48 -16.79 11.46
CA ARG A 246 10.01 -17.12 12.82
C ARG A 246 9.00 -16.09 13.33
N ASN A 247 9.31 -14.81 13.20
CA ASN A 247 8.46 -13.73 13.69
C ASN A 247 7.23 -13.56 12.81
N GLY A 248 7.37 -13.52 11.48
CA GLY A 248 6.25 -13.30 10.59
C GLY A 248 5.18 -14.39 10.69
N LEU A 249 5.58 -15.66 10.86
CA LEU A 249 4.66 -16.79 11.00
C LEU A 249 4.00 -16.89 12.40
N ARG A 250 4.68 -16.43 13.45
CA ARG A 250 4.17 -16.52 14.84
C ARG A 250 3.41 -15.28 15.28
N ALA A 251 3.74 -14.13 14.69
CA ALA A 251 3.14 -12.87 15.06
C ALA A 251 1.67 -12.83 14.66
N GLN A 252 0.89 -12.03 15.40
CA GLN A 252 -0.41 -11.59 14.91
C GLN A 252 -0.25 -10.86 13.57
N GLU A 253 -1.28 -10.88 12.74
CA GLU A 253 -1.24 -10.20 11.45
C GLU A 253 -1.18 -8.68 11.65
N VAL A 254 -0.03 -8.07 11.36
CA VAL A 254 0.24 -6.67 11.70
C VAL A 254 -0.63 -5.68 10.92
N ILE A 255 -1.29 -6.14 9.85
CA ILE A 255 -2.29 -5.36 9.11
C ILE A 255 -3.52 -5.01 9.98
N ASN A 256 -3.78 -5.82 11.02
CA ASN A 256 -4.90 -5.64 11.95
C ASN A 256 -4.60 -4.67 13.09
N VAL A 257 -3.38 -4.11 13.14
CA VAL A 257 -3.05 -3.07 14.11
C VAL A 257 -3.72 -1.77 13.69
N TYR A 258 -4.52 -1.21 14.58
CA TYR A 258 -5.08 0.13 14.44
C TYR A 258 -4.04 1.15 14.93
N TRP A 259 -2.99 1.36 14.12
CA TRP A 259 -1.81 2.16 14.47
C TRP A 259 -2.15 3.52 15.06
N GLU A 260 -3.16 4.17 14.51
CA GLU A 260 -3.65 5.49 14.89
C GLU A 260 -4.12 5.54 16.37
N GLU A 261 -4.57 4.40 16.93
CA GLU A 261 -5.00 4.26 18.33
C GLU A 261 -3.90 3.74 19.25
N GLN A 262 -2.75 3.33 18.71
CA GLN A 262 -1.65 2.74 19.48
C GLN A 262 -0.47 3.70 19.69
N LEU A 263 -0.52 4.92 19.14
CA LEU A 263 0.62 5.84 19.07
C LEU A 263 1.21 6.19 20.43
N GLU A 264 0.40 6.35 21.47
CA GLU A 264 0.89 6.71 22.82
C GLU A 264 1.28 5.49 23.67
N ARG A 265 0.96 4.27 23.22
CA ARG A 265 1.24 3.05 23.96
C ARG A 265 2.73 2.71 23.92
N ASP A 266 3.22 2.03 24.96
CA ASP A 266 4.56 1.46 24.97
C ASP A 266 4.77 0.47 23.81
N VAL A 267 5.85 0.66 23.05
CA VAL A 267 6.18 -0.18 21.89
C VAL A 267 6.59 -1.60 22.30
N GLY A 268 7.17 -1.77 23.49
CA GLY A 268 7.55 -3.06 24.03
C GLY A 268 6.32 -3.90 24.38
N GLU A 269 5.30 -3.29 24.97
CA GLU A 269 3.99 -3.93 25.20
C GLU A 269 3.34 -4.36 23.89
N LEU A 270 3.28 -3.47 22.90
CA LEU A 270 2.70 -3.80 21.60
C LEU A 270 3.45 -4.95 20.92
N ARG A 271 4.80 -4.93 20.95
CA ARG A 271 5.64 -6.03 20.44
C ARG A 271 5.32 -7.37 21.10
N ARG A 272 5.19 -7.39 22.44
CA ARG A 272 4.84 -8.61 23.19
C ARG A 272 3.45 -9.12 22.81
N GLU A 273 2.46 -8.24 22.72
CA GLU A 273 1.09 -8.61 22.31
C GLU A 273 1.05 -9.20 20.90
N LEU A 274 1.78 -8.58 19.97
CA LEU A 274 1.85 -9.03 18.58
C LEU A 274 2.71 -10.28 18.41
N GLY A 275 3.50 -10.68 19.40
CA GLY A 275 4.48 -11.77 19.26
C GLY A 275 5.65 -11.42 18.33
N VAL A 276 6.02 -10.13 18.27
CA VAL A 276 7.12 -9.61 17.44
C VAL A 276 8.32 -9.26 18.31
N GLU A 277 9.42 -9.96 18.09
CA GLU A 277 10.72 -9.67 18.68
C GLU A 277 11.55 -8.83 17.71
N PRO A 278 12.21 -7.75 18.14
CA PRO A 278 13.11 -7.01 17.27
C PRO A 278 14.32 -7.89 16.87
N PRO A 279 14.79 -7.83 15.61
CA PRO A 279 16.02 -8.49 15.20
C PRO A 279 17.24 -7.76 15.81
N PRO A 280 18.44 -8.38 15.73
CA PRO A 280 19.68 -7.67 16.03
C PRO A 280 19.81 -6.38 15.21
N ASP A 281 20.22 -5.30 15.88
CA ASP A 281 20.31 -3.97 15.26
C ASP A 281 21.32 -3.95 14.11
N LEU A 282 20.77 -3.85 12.89
CA LEU A 282 21.54 -3.90 11.65
C LEU A 282 22.51 -2.73 11.52
N ARG A 283 22.14 -1.53 11.98
CA ARG A 283 23.02 -0.35 11.89
C ARG A 283 24.21 -0.52 12.82
N ASN A 284 23.99 -1.04 14.03
CA ASN A 284 25.05 -1.31 14.99
C ASN A 284 26.01 -2.40 14.49
N ILE A 285 25.50 -3.49 13.93
CA ILE A 285 26.34 -4.56 13.36
C ILE A 285 27.18 -4.02 12.20
N ARG A 286 26.57 -3.31 11.24
CA ARG A 286 27.28 -2.73 10.10
C ARG A 286 28.33 -1.70 10.53
N LYS A 287 28.07 -0.93 11.60
CA LYS A 287 29.03 0.01 12.18
C LYS A 287 30.24 -0.74 12.75
N LYS A 288 30.01 -1.75 13.59
CA LYS A 288 31.08 -2.58 14.19
C LYS A 288 31.97 -3.21 13.12
N GLU A 289 31.38 -3.87 12.12
CA GLU A 289 32.15 -4.50 11.04
C GLU A 289 32.99 -3.51 10.24
N ARG A 290 32.48 -2.30 10.00
CA ARG A 290 33.23 -1.27 9.28
C ARG A 290 34.40 -0.76 10.13
N ASP A 291 34.17 -0.54 11.41
CA ASP A 291 35.18 -0.04 12.34
C ASP A 291 36.28 -1.10 12.55
N GLU A 292 35.94 -2.39 12.61
CA GLU A 292 36.89 -3.52 12.63
C GLU A 292 37.74 -3.59 11.36
N ARG A 293 37.12 -3.50 10.17
CA ARG A 293 37.86 -3.46 8.90
C ARG A 293 38.80 -2.26 8.82
N ARG A 294 38.41 -1.12 9.40
CA ARG A 294 39.27 0.07 9.45
C ARG A 294 40.49 -0.18 10.32
N ARG A 295 40.29 -0.73 11.53
CA ARG A 295 41.39 -1.09 12.45
C ARG A 295 42.35 -2.11 11.84
N GLN A 296 41.84 -3.13 11.15
CA GLN A 296 42.68 -4.12 10.47
C GLN A 296 43.57 -3.47 9.39
N LYS A 297 42.99 -2.59 8.56
CA LYS A 297 43.76 -1.85 7.55
C LYS A 297 44.81 -0.91 8.15
N GLU A 298 44.47 -0.22 9.24
CA GLU A 298 45.41 0.63 9.98
C GLU A 298 46.59 -0.18 10.55
N GLN A 299 46.31 -1.39 11.08
CA GLN A 299 47.34 -2.31 11.57
C GLN A 299 48.21 -2.89 10.45
N GLU A 300 47.62 -3.27 9.33
CA GLU A 300 48.35 -3.76 8.14
C GLU A 300 49.26 -2.67 7.56
N ALA A 301 48.77 -1.44 7.45
CA ALA A 301 49.56 -0.31 6.97
C ALA A 301 50.72 0.05 7.93
N ALA A 302 50.47 0.04 9.24
CA ALA A 302 51.51 0.25 10.24
C ALA A 302 52.59 -0.85 10.18
N GLY A 303 52.18 -2.12 10.05
CA GLY A 303 53.10 -3.25 9.90
C GLY A 303 53.95 -3.19 8.63
N GLN A 304 53.37 -2.75 7.51
CA GLN A 304 54.11 -2.56 6.25
C GLN A 304 55.10 -1.39 6.33
N SER A 305 54.74 -0.28 6.98
CA SER A 305 55.64 0.86 7.18
C SER A 305 56.85 0.51 8.08
N ALA A 306 56.66 -0.36 9.07
CA ALA A 306 57.75 -0.85 9.91
C ALA A 306 58.66 -1.85 9.18
N GLY A 307 58.12 -2.63 8.24
CA GLY A 307 58.89 -3.62 7.46
C GLY A 307 59.67 -3.04 6.26
N THR A 308 59.40 -1.80 5.84
CA THR A 308 60.11 -1.14 4.71
C THR A 308 61.26 -0.23 5.19
N ALA A 309 61.39 -0.04 6.51
CA ALA A 309 62.43 0.79 7.14
C ALA A 309 63.66 0.00 7.60
N VAL A 310 63.80 -1.26 7.16
CA VAL A 310 64.93 -2.18 7.39
C VAL A 310 65.55 -2.53 6.05
#